data_AF-A0A2V9HYF8-F1
#
_entry.id   AF-A0A2V9HYF8-F1
#
_cell.length_a   1.000
_cell.length_b   1.000
_cell.length_c   1.000
_cell.angle_alpha   90.00
_cell.angle_beta   90.00
_cell.angle_gamma   90.00
#
_symmetry.space_group_name_H-M   'P 1'
#
loop_
_entity.id
_entity.type
_entity.pdbx_description
1 polymer ?
#
loop_
_entity_poly.entity_id
_entity_poly.type
_entity_poly.pdbx_seq_one_letter_code
_entity_poly.pdbx_strand_id
1 'polypeptide(L)' 'FDEVIERDRRDRERKVSPLVRSGNAVLVDNTAMGIEETARLIVMLAEDRAKELARVAGANL' A
#
# COMPACT_ATOMS: atom_id res chain seq x y z
N PHE A 1 16.67 18.09 -1.04
CA PHE A 1 15.20 17.89 -0.99
C PHE A 1 14.56 18.11 -2.34
N ASP A 2 14.99 19.12 -3.10
CA ASP A 2 14.46 19.45 -4.43
C ASP A 2 14.43 18.28 -5.42
N GLU A 3 15.47 17.44 -5.44
CA GLU A 3 15.50 16.25 -6.31
C GLU A 3 14.36 15.25 -5.99
N VAL A 4 14.08 15.02 -4.70
CA VAL A 4 13.01 14.12 -4.25
C VAL A 4 11.65 14.70 -4.63
N ILE A 5 11.47 16.01 -4.43
CA ILE A 5 10.22 16.70 -4.77
C ILE A 5 9.97 16.65 -6.28
N GLU A 6 10.98 16.96 -7.10
CA GLU A 6 10.84 16.92 -8.57
C GLU A 6 10.66 15.50 -9.10
N ARG A 7 11.27 14.49 -8.47
CA ARG A 7 11.01 13.08 -8.80
C ARG A 7 9.55 12.73 -8.51
N ASP A 8 9.06 13.02 -7.30
CA ASP A 8 7.70 12.69 -6.90
C ASP A 8 6.66 13.40 -7.79
N ARG A 9 6.91 14.65 -8.18
CA ARG A 9 6.07 15.38 -9.14
C ARG A 9 6.04 14.67 -10.50
N ARG A 10 7.19 14.37 -11.09
CA ARG A 10 7.29 13.68 -12.39
C ARG A 10 6.63 12.31 -12.36
N ASP A 11 6.79 11.55 -11.28
CA ASP A 11 6.22 10.22 -11.13
C ASP A 11 4.70 10.25 -10.99
N ARG A 12 4.13 11.27 -10.33
CA ARG A 12 2.68 11.47 -10.24
C ARG A 12 2.05 11.94 -11.55
N GLU A 13 2.75 12.77 -12.32
CA GLU A 13 2.22 13.43 -13.53
C GLU A 13 2.47 12.65 -14.83
N ARG A 14 3.24 11.55 -14.81
CA ARG A 14 3.55 10.79 -16.03
C ARG A 14 2.28 10.23 -16.70
N LYS A 15 2.22 10.33 -18.03
CA LYS A 15 1.06 9.89 -18.83
C LYS A 15 0.81 8.38 -18.78
N VAL A 16 1.86 7.58 -18.59
CA VAL A 16 1.81 6.12 -18.60
C VAL A 16 2.17 5.60 -17.21
N SER A 17 1.28 4.77 -16.65
CA SER A 17 1.43 4.14 -15.34
C SER A 17 1.73 5.12 -14.18
N PRO A 18 1.01 6.24 -13.99
CA PRO A 18 1.34 7.24 -12.98
C PRO A 18 1.43 6.67 -11.56
N LEU A 19 2.26 7.27 -10.71
CA LEU A 19 2.41 6.90 -9.30
C LEU A 19 1.21 7.42 -8.49
N VAL A 20 0.06 6.76 -8.65
CA VAL A 20 -1.20 7.05 -7.95
C VAL A 20 -1.65 5.85 -7.15
N ARG A 21 -2.32 6.09 -6.03
CA ARG A 21 -2.85 5.02 -5.18
C ARG A 21 -4.00 4.30 -5.90
N SER A 22 -3.95 2.97 -5.94
CA SER A 22 -5.09 2.16 -6.40
C SER A 22 -6.29 2.31 -5.45
N GLY A 23 -7.51 2.17 -5.99
CA GLY A 23 -8.74 2.24 -5.20
C GLY A 23 -8.85 1.14 -4.12
N ASN A 24 -8.18 0.02 -4.31
CA ASN A 24 -8.13 -1.10 -3.37
C ASN A 24 -6.81 -1.18 -2.57
N ALA A 25 -5.91 -0.21 -2.72
CA ALA A 25 -4.65 -0.21 -1.99
C ALA A 25 -4.82 0.37 -0.58
N VAL A 26 -4.14 -0.26 0.38
CA VAL A 26 -4.04 0.25 1.76
C VAL A 26 -2.93 1.31 1.82
N LEU A 27 -3.24 2.49 2.36
CA LEU A 27 -2.25 3.54 2.59
C LEU A 27 -1.61 3.35 3.97
N VAL A 28 -0.29 3.18 3.99
CA VAL A 28 0.50 3.13 5.20
C VAL A 28 1.43 4.34 5.21
N ASP A 29 1.19 5.28 6.12
CA ASP A 29 2.14 6.37 6.42
C ASP A 29 3.04 5.92 7.56
N ASN A 30 4.30 5.66 7.24
CA ASN A 30 5.29 5.15 8.18
C ASN A 30 6.27 6.22 8.65
N THR A 31 5.94 7.52 8.50
CA THR A 31 6.84 8.64 8.84
C THR A 31 7.40 8.56 10.26
N ALA A 32 6.62 8.03 11.21
CA ALA A 32 6.99 7.89 12.62
C ALA A 32 7.27 6.45 13.07
N MET A 33 7.39 5.51 12.12
CA MET A 33 7.54 4.08 12.42
C MET A 33 8.95 3.58 12.13
N GLY A 34 9.39 2.59 12.90
CA GLY A 34 10.60 1.83 12.58
C GLY A 34 10.40 0.89 11.39
N ILE A 35 11.51 0.40 10.81
CA ILE A 35 11.48 -0.58 9.71
C ILE A 35 10.73 -1.85 10.12
N GLU A 36 11.07 -2.40 11.29
CA GLU A 36 10.46 -3.64 11.81
C GLU A 36 8.98 -3.47 12.14
N GLU A 37 8.61 -2.29 12.62
CA GLU A 37 7.21 -1.97 12.92
C GLU A 37 6.38 -1.87 11.63
N THR A 38 6.93 -1.22 10.60
CA THR A 38 6.31 -1.14 9.27
C THR A 38 6.13 -2.53 8.67
N ALA A 39 7.17 -3.37 8.75
CA ALA A 39 7.12 -4.73 8.21
C ALA A 39 6.05 -5.58 8.90
N ARG A 40 5.98 -5.55 10.24
CA ARG A 40 4.94 -6.26 10.99
C ARG A 40 3.53 -5.79 10.62
N LEU A 41 3.32 -4.48 10.48
CA LEU A 41 2.04 -3.92 10.06
C LEU A 41 1.63 -4.44 8.67
N ILE A 42 2.55 -4.45 7.70
CA ILE A 42 2.26 -4.96 6.35
C ILE A 42 1.86 -6.45 6.38
N VAL A 43 2.59 -7.27 7.13
CA VAL A 43 2.28 -8.71 7.25
C VAL A 43 0.91 -8.93 7.88
N MET A 44 0.60 -8.24 8.98
CA MET A 44 -0.70 -8.33 9.65
C MET A 44 -1.85 -7.98 8.69
N LEU A 45 -1.73 -6.86 7.96
CA LEU A 45 -2.75 -6.43 7.00
C LEU A 45 -2.94 -7.46 5.86
N ALA A 46 -1.86 -8.07 5.40
CA ALA A 46 -1.91 -9.09 4.35
C ALA A 46 -2.61 -10.38 4.85
N GLU A 47 -2.28 -10.84 6.06
CA GLU A 47 -2.92 -12.01 6.67
C GLU A 47 -4.41 -11.80 6.93
N ASP A 48 -4.80 -10.63 7.43
CA ASP A 48 -6.19 -10.29 7.68
C ASP A 48 -6.99 -10.27 6.38
N ARG A 49 -6.42 -9.69 5.31
CA ARG A 49 -7.05 -9.71 4.00
C ARG A 49 -7.17 -11.11 3.44
N ALA A 50 -6.17 -11.97 3.62
CA ALA A 50 -6.22 -13.36 3.19
C ALA A 50 -7.32 -14.15 3.92
N LYS A 51 -7.43 -13.98 5.24
CA LYS A 51 -8.51 -14.59 6.05
C LYS A 51 -9.89 -14.11 5.62
N GLU A 52 -10.04 -12.81 5.35
CA GLU A 52 -11.30 -12.25 4.86
C GLU A 52 -11.71 -12.87 3.52
N LEU A 53 -10.79 -12.95 2.57
CA LEU A 53 -11.03 -13.56 1.26
C LEU A 53 -11.39 -15.05 1.39
N ALA A 54 -10.71 -15.80 2.26
CA ALA A 54 -11.01 -17.20 2.53
C ALA A 54 -12.42 -17.38 3.13
N ARG A 55 -12.81 -16.50 4.06
CA ARG A 55 -14.16 -16.52 4.65
C ARG A 55 -15.25 -16.23 3.62
N VAL A 56 -15.03 -15.24 2.76
CA VAL A 56 -15.97 -14.89 1.68
C VAL A 56 -16.09 -16.03 0.67
N ALA A 57 -14.98 -16.68 0.31
CA ALA A 57 -14.99 -17.83 -0.58
C ALA A 57 -15.73 -19.03 0.04
N GLY A 58 -15.52 -19.31 1.33
CA GLY A 58 -16.18 -20.39 2.05
C GLY A 58 -17.67 -20.15 2.38
N ALA A 59 -18.12 -18.89 2.42
CA ALA A 59 -19.53 -18.53 2.62
C ALA A 59 -20.37 -18.60 1.33
N ASN A 60 -19.73 -18.71 0.17
CA ASN A 60 -20.36 -18.80 -1.15
C ASN A 60 -20.42 -20.24 -1.71
N LEU A 61 -20.15 -21.25 -0.86
CA LEU A 61 -20.30 -22.68 -1.12
C LEU A 61 -21.40 -23.25 -0.23
#